data_AF-A0A564ZVQ7-F1
#
_entry.id   AF-A0A564ZVQ7-F1
#
_cell.length_a   1.000
_cell.length_b   1.000
_cell.length_c   1.000
_cell.angle_alpha   90.00
_cell.angle_beta   90.00
_cell.angle_gamma   90.00
#
_symmetry.space_group_name_H-M   'P 1'
#
loop_
_entity.id
_entity.type
_entity.pdbx_description
1 polymer ?
#
loop_
_entity_poly.entity_id
_entity_poly.type
_entity_poly.pdbx_seq_one_letter_code
_entity_poly.pdbx_strand_id
1 'polypeptide(L)'
;MSIDIKDIAYWKEKYPFLNNMVTAYDEFNSAVTDDDSSTIESLVSVLKSWGGYEEKHKDIYKKLTRNLLLLLNREYKKMSNTDFCRFLYQWVYHNKKKYNINEFYISLFYMTIHDSIVQLGAIKKCPYSTYDNDYEISKNIIKLQNFYSDIDTIEKTLMNESLPQKKDSHYCYAQRYANECVKIYRNMHNTFCSGDKSLIPTNEKICSVLSTFNRIYTDFLFNKGDIKNKIPDLSSNESEKHFLCPLDEPSSGLDLTQRLGRAQGLGQAQEMMSESGQGHRSVSVGIEQPANPAPLNSTAVVGTMIGIPPFLGLIYRFTPIGTMFRSKSKKSINVFNNLNEEIENELFYSRLEKENLNYRPERYNVAYGPV
;
A
#
# COMPACT_ATOMS: atom_id res chain seq x y z
N MET A 1 6.81 15.99 -4.78
CA MET A 1 7.86 15.23 -4.08
C MET A 1 7.78 13.80 -4.58
N SER A 2 8.82 13.27 -5.23
CA SER A 2 8.80 11.88 -5.71
C SER A 2 8.81 10.96 -4.49
N ILE A 3 7.81 10.09 -4.36
CA ILE A 3 7.83 9.04 -3.33
C ILE A 3 8.97 8.09 -3.69
N ASP A 4 9.92 7.92 -2.78
CA ASP A 4 10.99 6.93 -2.91
C ASP A 4 10.39 5.54 -2.65
N ILE A 5 9.96 4.88 -3.73
CA ILE A 5 9.35 3.55 -3.70
C ILE A 5 10.43 2.53 -3.37
N LYS A 6 10.31 1.96 -2.17
CA LYS A 6 11.19 0.92 -1.66
C LYS A 6 10.81 -0.42 -2.26
N ASP A 7 11.74 -0.96 -3.03
CA ASP A 7 11.59 -2.26 -3.66
C ASP A 7 12.03 -3.42 -2.77
N ILE A 8 11.88 -4.64 -3.28
CA ILE A 8 12.22 -5.86 -2.55
C ILE A 8 13.69 -5.87 -2.07
N ALA A 9 14.62 -5.26 -2.83
CA ALA A 9 16.02 -5.21 -2.44
C ALA A 9 16.20 -4.38 -1.16
N TYR A 10 15.54 -3.22 -1.08
CA TYR A 10 15.52 -2.40 0.14
C TYR A 10 15.03 -3.20 1.37
N TRP A 11 13.93 -3.94 1.23
CA TRP A 11 13.37 -4.71 2.35
C TRP A 11 14.32 -5.78 2.85
N LYS A 12 14.99 -6.49 1.93
CA LYS A 12 15.99 -7.51 2.26
C LYS A 12 17.22 -6.91 2.93
N GLU A 13 17.72 -5.78 2.43
CA GLU A 13 18.89 -5.10 2.97
C GLU A 13 18.62 -4.51 4.35
N LYS A 14 17.45 -3.89 4.54
CA LYS A 14 17.11 -3.20 5.79
C LYS A 14 16.67 -4.17 6.89
N TYR A 15 16.08 -5.31 6.53
CA TYR A 15 15.54 -6.28 7.48
C TYR A 15 16.07 -7.70 7.23
N PRO A 16 17.40 -7.91 7.18
CA PRO A 16 17.99 -9.20 6.82
C PRO A 16 17.74 -10.29 7.86
N PHE A 17 17.38 -9.92 9.10
CA PHE A 17 17.07 -10.86 10.17
C PHE A 17 15.66 -11.48 10.05
N LEU A 18 14.79 -10.94 9.19
CA LEU A 18 13.46 -11.48 8.90
C LEU A 18 13.56 -12.64 7.90
N ASN A 19 14.15 -13.74 8.35
CA ASN A 19 14.62 -14.82 7.49
C ASN A 19 13.52 -15.43 6.61
N ASN A 20 12.28 -15.55 7.12
CA ASN A 20 11.17 -16.10 6.35
C ASN A 20 10.79 -15.18 5.18
N MET A 21 10.70 -13.87 5.43
CA MET A 21 10.44 -12.87 4.39
C MET A 21 11.56 -12.86 3.34
N VAL A 22 12.82 -12.81 3.77
CA VAL A 22 13.99 -12.79 2.88
C VAL A 22 14.01 -14.03 1.99
N THR A 23 13.83 -15.21 2.59
CA THR A 23 13.80 -16.50 1.87
C THR A 23 12.67 -16.55 0.85
N ALA A 24 11.46 -16.12 1.22
CA ALA A 24 10.32 -16.08 0.33
C ALA A 24 10.56 -15.15 -0.87
N TYR A 25 11.10 -13.95 -0.61
CA TYR A 25 11.42 -13.00 -1.67
C TYR A 25 12.50 -13.48 -2.62
N ASP A 26 13.50 -14.21 -2.13
CA ASP A 26 14.51 -14.83 -2.98
C ASP A 26 13.94 -15.94 -3.85
N GLU A 27 13.10 -16.81 -3.29
CA GLU A 27 12.39 -17.83 -4.06
C GLU A 27 11.51 -17.19 -5.14
N PHE A 28 10.75 -16.15 -4.79
CA PHE A 28 9.86 -15.47 -5.73
C PHE A 28 10.60 -14.69 -6.82
N ASN A 29 11.80 -14.19 -6.55
CA ASN A 29 12.61 -13.46 -7.52
C ASN A 29 13.54 -14.34 -8.36
N SER A 30 13.72 -15.60 -7.99
CA SER A 30 14.55 -16.56 -8.75
C SER A 30 14.17 -16.60 -10.23
N ALA A 31 15.11 -17.01 -11.08
CA ALA A 31 14.84 -17.16 -12.51
C ALA A 31 13.76 -18.24 -12.75
N VAL A 32 13.01 -18.09 -13.84
CA VAL A 32 12.15 -19.16 -14.33
C VAL A 32 13.02 -20.09 -15.17
N THR A 33 13.10 -21.36 -14.81
CA THR A 33 13.94 -22.37 -15.48
C THR A 33 13.25 -22.92 -16.72
N ASP A 34 14.03 -23.58 -17.59
CA ASP A 34 13.53 -24.14 -18.86
C ASP A 34 12.50 -25.26 -18.66
N ASP A 35 12.63 -26.06 -17.58
CA ASP A 35 11.72 -27.17 -17.27
C ASP A 35 10.28 -26.69 -16.98
N ASP A 36 10.11 -25.53 -16.33
CA ASP A 36 8.79 -24.94 -16.05
C ASP A 36 8.27 -24.09 -17.23
N SER A 37 9.15 -23.79 -18.19
CA SER A 37 8.94 -22.74 -19.18
C SER A 37 7.75 -23.01 -20.10
N SER A 38 7.53 -24.25 -20.54
CA SER A 38 6.44 -24.58 -21.48
C SER A 38 5.05 -24.38 -20.88
N THR A 39 4.83 -24.83 -19.64
CA THR A 39 3.55 -24.67 -18.93
C THR A 39 3.31 -23.21 -18.59
N ILE A 40 4.34 -22.52 -18.10
CA ILE A 40 4.26 -21.09 -17.79
C ILE A 40 3.96 -20.27 -19.05
N GLU A 41 4.67 -20.52 -20.15
CA GLU A 41 4.44 -19.83 -21.42
C GLU A 41 3.04 -20.08 -21.95
N SER A 42 2.54 -21.33 -21.87
CA SER A 42 1.17 -21.65 -22.26
C SER A 42 0.18 -20.82 -21.44
N LEU A 43 0.29 -20.81 -20.12
CA LEU A 43 -0.61 -20.06 -19.24
C LEU A 43 -0.53 -18.54 -19.46
N VAL A 44 0.69 -18.00 -19.61
CA VAL A 44 0.89 -16.56 -19.86
C VAL A 44 0.40 -16.16 -21.25
N SER A 45 0.57 -17.02 -22.26
CA SER A 45 0.20 -16.72 -23.65
C SER A 45 -1.30 -16.46 -23.84
N VAL A 46 -2.15 -17.15 -23.08
CA VAL A 46 -3.60 -16.93 -23.05
C VAL A 46 -3.92 -15.47 -22.72
N LEU A 47 -3.11 -14.85 -21.86
CA LEU A 47 -3.33 -13.51 -21.32
C LEU A 47 -2.58 -12.42 -22.09
N LYS A 48 -1.64 -12.77 -22.98
CA LYS A 48 -0.98 -11.81 -23.89
C LYS A 48 -1.97 -11.13 -24.84
N SER A 49 -3.10 -11.77 -25.11
CA SER A 49 -4.18 -11.23 -25.95
C SER A 49 -4.97 -10.11 -25.27
N TRP A 50 -4.78 -9.88 -23.97
CA TRP A 50 -5.51 -8.88 -23.21
C TRP A 50 -4.82 -7.53 -23.30
N GLY A 51 -5.59 -6.45 -23.53
CA GLY A 51 -5.05 -5.10 -23.71
C GLY A 51 -4.27 -4.51 -22.53
N GLY A 52 -4.24 -5.21 -21.39
CA GLY A 52 -3.50 -4.81 -20.18
C GLY A 52 -2.20 -5.56 -19.93
N TYR A 53 -1.88 -6.58 -20.72
CA TYR A 53 -0.58 -7.23 -20.66
C TYR A 53 0.45 -6.35 -21.35
N GLU A 54 1.42 -5.86 -20.59
CA GLU A 54 2.53 -5.08 -21.12
C GLU A 54 3.79 -5.95 -21.20
N GLU A 55 4.34 -6.11 -22.40
CA GLU A 55 5.50 -6.99 -22.65
C GLU A 55 6.74 -6.58 -21.82
N LYS A 56 6.86 -5.30 -21.44
CA LYS A 56 7.94 -4.83 -20.56
C LYS A 56 7.88 -5.44 -19.14
N HIS A 57 6.73 -5.96 -18.72
CA HIS A 57 6.52 -6.58 -17.40
C HIS A 57 6.45 -8.11 -17.47
N LYS A 58 6.73 -8.72 -18.64
CA LYS A 58 6.59 -10.16 -18.87
C LYS A 58 7.26 -11.04 -17.82
N ASP A 59 8.43 -10.65 -17.34
CA ASP A 59 9.19 -11.46 -16.37
C ASP A 59 8.50 -11.51 -15.02
N ILE A 60 7.75 -10.47 -14.65
CA ILE A 60 6.95 -10.42 -13.41
C ILE A 60 5.76 -11.37 -13.55
N TYR A 61 5.07 -11.34 -14.69
CA TYR A 61 3.96 -12.25 -14.97
C TYR A 61 4.42 -13.71 -14.97
N LYS A 62 5.56 -14.02 -15.61
CA LYS A 62 6.15 -15.36 -15.58
C LYS A 62 6.50 -15.83 -14.18
N LYS A 63 7.17 -14.98 -13.38
CA LYS A 63 7.51 -15.30 -11.98
C LYS A 63 6.26 -15.49 -11.12
N LEU A 64 5.24 -14.66 -11.30
CA LEU A 64 3.96 -14.81 -10.62
C LEU A 64 3.30 -16.15 -10.95
N THR A 65 3.23 -16.51 -12.24
CA THR A 65 2.70 -17.82 -12.68
C THR A 65 3.47 -18.97 -12.05
N ARG A 66 4.81 -18.94 -12.06
CA ARG A 66 5.64 -19.95 -11.39
C ARG A 66 5.33 -20.04 -9.90
N ASN A 67 5.25 -18.90 -9.20
CA ASN A 67 4.97 -18.88 -7.76
C ASN A 67 3.58 -19.45 -7.44
N LEU A 68 2.58 -19.19 -8.28
CA LEU A 68 1.26 -19.78 -8.16
C LEU A 68 1.28 -21.29 -8.41
N LEU A 69 2.00 -21.77 -9.43
CA LEU A 69 2.20 -23.20 -9.68
C LEU A 69 2.83 -23.89 -8.46
N LEU A 70 3.89 -23.30 -7.90
CA LEU A 70 4.53 -23.81 -6.69
C LEU A 70 3.56 -23.90 -5.51
N LEU A 71 2.78 -22.84 -5.25
CA LEU A 71 1.85 -22.78 -4.11
C LEU A 71 0.67 -23.75 -4.24
N LEU A 72 0.09 -23.82 -5.43
CA LEU A 72 -1.12 -24.61 -5.68
C LEU A 72 -0.79 -26.09 -5.86
N ASN A 73 0.50 -26.42 -6.08
CA ASN A 73 1.03 -27.77 -6.00
C ASN A 73 0.87 -28.33 -4.57
N ARG A 74 0.44 -29.59 -4.47
CA ARG A 74 0.20 -30.29 -3.20
C ARG A 74 1.48 -30.60 -2.43
N GLU A 75 2.62 -30.61 -3.11
CA GLU A 75 3.90 -31.04 -2.56
C GLU A 75 4.72 -29.91 -1.93
N TYR A 76 4.29 -28.66 -2.09
CA TYR A 76 5.01 -27.52 -1.51
C TYR A 76 4.90 -27.54 0.02
N LYS A 77 6.06 -27.73 0.68
CA LYS A 77 6.18 -27.89 2.13
C LYS A 77 7.18 -26.95 2.80
N LYS A 78 7.88 -26.09 2.03
CA LYS A 78 8.91 -25.20 2.58
C LYS A 78 8.36 -24.16 3.57
N MET A 79 7.11 -23.76 3.39
CA MET A 79 6.46 -22.72 4.18
C MET A 79 4.95 -22.96 4.27
N SER A 80 4.30 -22.45 5.32
CA SER A 80 2.85 -22.53 5.46
C SER A 80 2.14 -21.80 4.32
N ASN A 81 0.93 -22.26 3.94
CA ASN A 81 0.17 -21.58 2.89
C ASN A 81 -0.12 -20.11 3.28
N THR A 82 -0.38 -19.86 4.57
CA THR A 82 -0.66 -18.51 5.09
C THR A 82 0.52 -17.58 4.89
N ASP A 83 1.73 -18.02 5.26
CA ASP A 83 2.93 -17.21 5.12
C ASP A 83 3.30 -17.02 3.65
N PHE A 84 3.21 -18.08 2.84
CA PHE A 84 3.44 -17.99 1.40
C PHE A 84 2.53 -16.95 0.77
N CYS A 85 1.22 -17.01 1.06
CA CYS A 85 0.26 -16.05 0.55
C CYS A 85 0.58 -14.63 0.93
N ARG A 86 0.85 -14.40 2.22
CA ARG A 86 1.20 -13.07 2.73
C ARG A 86 2.42 -12.53 1.98
N PHE A 87 3.52 -13.28 1.90
CA PHE A 87 4.72 -12.82 1.21
C PHE A 87 4.49 -12.68 -0.30
N LEU A 88 3.66 -13.51 -0.92
CA LEU A 88 3.33 -13.39 -2.34
C LEU A 88 2.57 -12.08 -2.60
N TYR A 89 1.59 -11.72 -1.76
CA TYR A 89 0.87 -10.45 -1.90
C TYR A 89 1.81 -9.26 -1.71
N GLN A 90 2.73 -9.32 -0.74
CA GLN A 90 3.74 -8.27 -0.55
C GLN A 90 4.65 -8.15 -1.78
N TRP A 91 5.12 -9.29 -2.30
CA TRP A 91 5.94 -9.33 -3.50
C TRP A 91 5.22 -8.75 -4.72
N VAL A 92 3.95 -9.12 -4.95
CA VAL A 92 3.11 -8.56 -6.01
C VAL A 92 2.97 -7.05 -5.83
N TYR A 93 2.70 -6.59 -4.60
CA TYR A 93 2.57 -5.17 -4.28
C TYR A 93 3.85 -4.38 -4.56
N HIS A 94 5.01 -4.86 -4.11
CA HIS A 94 6.29 -4.19 -4.34
C HIS A 94 6.63 -4.11 -5.84
N ASN A 95 6.40 -5.18 -6.60
CA ASN A 95 6.58 -5.16 -8.05
C ASN A 95 5.60 -4.20 -8.73
N LYS A 96 4.32 -4.22 -8.32
CA LYS A 96 3.29 -3.30 -8.81
C LYS A 96 3.73 -1.85 -8.66
N LYS A 97 4.20 -1.47 -7.46
CA LYS A 97 4.66 -0.10 -7.19
C LYS A 97 5.97 0.22 -7.91
N LYS A 98 6.97 -0.67 -7.89
CA LYS A 98 8.27 -0.45 -8.55
C LYS A 98 8.14 -0.21 -10.05
N TYR A 99 7.32 -1.02 -10.72
CA TYR A 99 7.19 -1.01 -12.17
C TYR A 99 5.93 -0.30 -12.68
N ASN A 100 5.19 0.34 -11.77
CA ASN A 100 3.93 1.03 -12.05
C ASN A 100 2.93 0.16 -12.84
N ILE A 101 2.76 -1.09 -12.42
CA ILE A 101 1.79 -2.01 -13.03
C ILE A 101 0.39 -1.61 -12.55
N ASN A 102 -0.58 -1.61 -13.47
CA ASN A 102 -1.95 -1.30 -13.14
C ASN A 102 -2.59 -2.38 -12.23
N GLU A 103 -3.27 -1.95 -11.16
CA GLU A 103 -3.95 -2.86 -10.21
C GLU A 103 -4.98 -3.77 -10.88
N PHE A 104 -5.79 -3.22 -11.78
CA PHE A 104 -6.82 -3.98 -12.49
C PHE A 104 -6.20 -5.10 -13.33
N TYR A 105 -5.09 -4.83 -14.02
CA TYR A 105 -4.45 -5.84 -14.86
C TYR A 105 -3.71 -6.91 -14.05
N ILE A 106 -3.00 -6.55 -12.98
CA ILE A 106 -2.30 -7.54 -12.15
C ILE A 106 -3.28 -8.43 -11.38
N SER A 107 -4.40 -7.86 -10.89
CA SER A 107 -5.45 -8.62 -10.20
C SER A 107 -6.14 -9.61 -11.13
N LEU A 108 -6.55 -9.15 -12.32
CA LEU A 108 -7.18 -9.99 -13.33
C LEU A 108 -6.24 -11.10 -13.80
N PHE A 109 -4.95 -10.79 -14.02
CA PHE A 109 -3.94 -11.78 -14.36
C PHE A 109 -3.80 -12.85 -13.27
N TYR A 110 -3.64 -12.43 -12.00
CA TYR A 110 -3.51 -13.35 -10.87
C TYR A 110 -4.69 -14.30 -10.80
N MET A 111 -5.92 -13.76 -10.80
CA MET A 111 -7.14 -14.57 -10.68
C MET A 111 -7.27 -15.57 -11.81
N THR A 112 -6.95 -15.17 -13.04
CA THR A 112 -7.10 -16.04 -14.22
C THR A 112 -6.10 -17.18 -14.23
N ILE A 113 -4.83 -16.89 -13.93
CA ILE A 113 -3.80 -17.92 -13.81
C ILE A 113 -4.13 -18.87 -12.66
N HIS A 114 -4.52 -18.32 -11.52
CA HIS A 114 -4.93 -19.08 -10.35
C HIS A 114 -6.05 -20.07 -10.68
N ASP A 115 -7.15 -19.60 -11.26
CA ASP A 115 -8.28 -20.43 -11.65
C ASP A 115 -7.89 -21.47 -12.71
N SER A 116 -7.05 -21.10 -13.67
CA SER A 116 -6.54 -22.03 -14.69
C SER A 116 -5.76 -23.19 -14.07
N ILE A 117 -4.87 -22.89 -13.12
CA ILE A 117 -4.09 -23.91 -12.41
C ILE A 117 -5.01 -24.80 -11.56
N VAL A 118 -6.00 -24.21 -10.87
CA VAL A 118 -6.98 -24.96 -10.09
C VAL A 118 -7.83 -25.89 -10.97
N GLN A 119 -8.23 -25.45 -12.16
CA GLN A 119 -8.97 -26.28 -13.12
C GLN A 119 -8.18 -27.50 -13.59
N LEU A 120 -6.84 -27.43 -13.56
CA LEU A 120 -5.96 -28.57 -13.85
C LEU A 120 -5.82 -29.55 -12.66
N GLY A 121 -6.60 -29.39 -11.59
CA GLY A 121 -6.64 -30.31 -10.44
C GLY A 121 -5.81 -29.87 -9.22
N ALA A 122 -5.23 -28.68 -9.26
CA ALA A 122 -4.49 -28.09 -8.14
C ALA A 122 -5.43 -27.68 -6.98
N ILE A 123 -4.85 -27.38 -5.81
CA ILE A 123 -5.67 -27.02 -4.63
C ILE A 123 -6.00 -25.54 -4.66
N LYS A 124 -7.29 -25.19 -4.56
CA LYS A 124 -7.74 -23.81 -4.41
C LYS A 124 -7.34 -23.22 -3.05
N LYS A 125 -6.26 -22.45 -3.01
CA LYS A 125 -5.74 -21.69 -1.86
C LYS A 125 -5.27 -20.32 -2.32
N CYS A 126 -5.11 -19.35 -1.43
CA CYS A 126 -4.52 -18.06 -1.81
C CYS A 126 -5.32 -17.29 -2.88
N PRO A 127 -6.59 -16.94 -2.62
CA PRO A 127 -7.31 -16.05 -3.53
C PRO A 127 -6.58 -14.71 -3.64
N TYR A 128 -6.72 -13.98 -4.74
CA TYR A 128 -6.05 -12.68 -4.88
C TYR A 128 -6.41 -11.73 -3.72
N SER A 129 -5.40 -11.03 -3.19
CA SER A 129 -5.56 -9.97 -2.20
C SER A 129 -4.59 -8.85 -2.53
N THR A 130 -4.99 -7.62 -2.23
CA THR A 130 -4.20 -6.42 -2.52
C THR A 130 -4.09 -5.54 -1.28
N TYR A 131 -3.02 -4.77 -1.22
CA TYR A 131 -2.83 -3.72 -0.23
C TYR A 131 -3.47 -2.42 -0.70
N ASP A 132 -3.59 -1.46 0.22
CA ASP A 132 -4.09 -0.12 -0.06
C ASP A 132 -3.30 0.56 -1.20
N ASN A 133 -3.98 1.45 -1.93
CA ASN A 133 -3.33 2.23 -2.96
C ASN A 133 -2.35 3.24 -2.38
N ASP A 134 -2.60 3.72 -1.15
CA ASP A 134 -1.66 4.53 -0.40
C ASP A 134 -0.40 3.72 -0.06
N TYR A 135 0.73 4.24 -0.51
CA TYR A 135 2.03 3.59 -0.36
C TYR A 135 2.53 3.59 1.08
N GLU A 136 2.31 4.67 1.82
CA GLU A 136 2.77 4.81 3.20
C GLU A 136 1.96 3.91 4.14
N ILE A 137 0.63 3.87 3.97
CA ILE A 137 -0.25 2.95 4.70
C ILE A 137 0.20 1.51 4.47
N SER A 138 0.34 1.10 3.21
CA SER A 138 0.70 -0.27 2.86
C SER A 138 2.08 -0.67 3.34
N LYS A 139 3.08 0.21 3.19
CA LYS A 139 4.44 -0.01 3.70
C LYS A 139 4.41 -0.27 5.21
N ASN A 140 3.62 0.50 5.95
CA ASN A 140 3.49 0.33 7.40
C ASN A 140 2.76 -0.96 7.78
N ILE A 141 1.68 -1.31 7.07
CA ILE A 141 1.00 -2.61 7.23
C ILE A 141 1.99 -3.76 6.98
N ILE A 142 2.76 -3.73 5.90
CA ILE A 142 3.74 -4.77 5.57
C ILE A 142 4.78 -4.92 6.69
N LYS A 143 5.28 -3.81 7.25
CA LYS A 143 6.18 -3.86 8.43
C LYS A 143 5.54 -4.58 9.61
N LEU A 144 4.32 -4.20 10.00
CA LEU A 144 3.64 -4.82 11.15
C LEU A 144 3.34 -6.30 10.91
N GLN A 145 2.96 -6.64 9.67
CA GLN A 145 2.70 -8.01 9.27
C GLN A 145 3.96 -8.87 9.36
N ASN A 146 5.08 -8.41 8.84
CA ASN A 146 6.34 -9.14 8.92
C ASN A 146 6.81 -9.28 10.37
N PHE A 147 6.60 -8.26 11.21
CA PHE A 147 6.89 -8.33 12.63
C PHE A 147 6.18 -9.49 13.34
N TYR A 148 4.84 -9.57 13.26
CA TYR A 148 4.13 -10.63 13.97
C TYR A 148 4.35 -12.01 13.35
N SER A 149 4.85 -12.08 12.12
CA SER A 149 5.08 -13.33 11.39
C SER A 149 6.43 -13.96 11.72
N ASP A 150 7.41 -13.12 12.05
CA ASP A 150 8.73 -13.53 12.53
C ASP A 150 8.84 -13.38 14.05
N ILE A 151 7.72 -13.39 14.77
CA ILE A 151 7.67 -13.11 16.21
C ILE A 151 8.54 -14.08 17.02
N ASP A 152 8.57 -15.36 16.65
CA ASP A 152 9.40 -16.37 17.32
C ASP A 152 10.90 -16.04 17.19
N THR A 153 11.32 -15.56 16.02
CA THR A 153 12.70 -15.15 15.77
C THR A 153 13.03 -13.89 16.57
N ILE A 154 12.12 -12.91 16.59
CA ILE A 154 12.27 -11.66 17.34
C ILE A 154 12.32 -11.95 18.85
N GLU A 155 11.42 -12.78 19.36
CA GLU A 155 11.36 -13.21 20.76
C GLU A 155 12.67 -13.86 21.17
N LYS A 156 13.10 -14.92 20.45
CA LYS A 156 14.37 -15.61 20.74
C LYS A 156 15.54 -14.65 20.73
N THR A 157 15.61 -13.77 19.73
CA THR A 157 16.69 -12.78 19.59
C THR A 157 16.72 -11.78 20.77
N LEU A 158 15.56 -11.36 21.28
CA LEU A 158 15.45 -10.44 22.42
C LEU A 158 15.67 -11.13 23.77
N MET A 159 15.39 -12.43 23.88
CA MET A 159 15.67 -13.21 25.08
C MET A 159 17.15 -13.51 25.26
N ASN A 160 17.90 -13.71 24.17
CA ASN A 160 19.12 -14.50 24.23
C ASN A 160 20.32 -13.84 24.94
N GLU A 161 20.38 -12.51 25.17
CA GLU A 161 21.67 -11.92 25.62
C GLU A 161 21.56 -10.76 26.62
N SER A 162 22.45 -10.81 27.63
CA SER A 162 22.55 -9.94 28.82
C SER A 162 23.77 -9.00 28.82
N LEU A 163 24.44 -8.81 27.68
CA LEU A 163 25.68 -8.03 27.56
C LEU A 163 25.52 -6.83 26.62
N PRO A 164 26.32 -5.76 26.78
CA PRO A 164 26.29 -4.61 25.87
C PRO A 164 26.58 -5.06 24.44
N GLN A 165 25.66 -4.71 23.54
CA GLN A 165 25.67 -5.22 22.19
C GLN A 165 26.39 -4.29 21.22
N LYS A 166 27.07 -4.89 20.24
CA LYS A 166 27.48 -4.15 19.05
C LYS A 166 26.22 -3.59 18.36
N LYS A 167 26.36 -2.41 17.79
CA LYS A 167 25.31 -1.70 17.04
C LYS A 167 24.60 -2.60 16.02
N ASP A 168 25.37 -3.41 15.30
CA ASP A 168 24.90 -4.30 14.24
C ASP A 168 24.63 -5.73 14.73
N SER A 169 24.39 -5.92 16.03
CA SER A 169 23.95 -7.20 16.57
C SER A 169 22.51 -7.51 16.15
N HIS A 170 22.18 -8.80 16.04
CA HIS A 170 20.80 -9.25 15.81
C HIS A 170 19.85 -8.72 16.90
N TYR A 171 20.30 -8.65 18.15
CA TYR A 171 19.55 -8.03 19.25
C TYR A 171 19.17 -6.58 18.95
N CYS A 172 20.13 -5.75 18.53
CA CYS A 172 19.86 -4.35 18.24
C CYS A 172 18.97 -4.15 17.02
N TYR A 173 19.08 -4.99 16.00
CA TYR A 173 18.13 -4.97 14.89
C TYR A 173 16.71 -5.33 15.34
N ALA A 174 16.54 -6.37 16.15
CA ALA A 174 15.23 -6.77 16.69
C ALA A 174 14.62 -5.67 17.58
N GLN A 175 15.41 -5.07 18.48
CA GLN A 175 14.95 -3.98 19.35
C GLN A 175 14.55 -2.75 18.54
N ARG A 176 15.38 -2.30 17.60
CA ARG A 176 15.06 -1.15 16.74
C ARG A 176 13.80 -1.41 15.91
N TYR A 177 13.66 -2.62 15.38
CA TYR A 177 12.48 -2.99 14.62
C TYR A 177 11.20 -3.01 15.47
N ALA A 178 11.29 -3.50 16.71
CA ALA A 178 10.19 -3.39 17.68
C ALA A 178 9.83 -1.92 17.97
N ASN A 179 10.82 -1.06 18.22
CA ASN A 179 10.61 0.38 18.41
C ASN A 179 9.92 1.02 17.19
N GLU A 180 10.41 0.76 15.99
CA GLU A 180 9.79 1.23 14.74
C GLU A 180 8.33 0.77 14.63
N CYS A 181 8.05 -0.51 14.89
CA CYS A 181 6.71 -1.07 14.80
C CYS A 181 5.75 -0.49 15.85
N VAL A 182 6.22 -0.23 17.07
CA VAL A 182 5.42 0.45 18.10
C VAL A 182 5.05 1.87 17.68
N LYS A 183 6.00 2.64 17.13
CA LYS A 183 5.73 3.98 16.59
C LYS A 183 4.68 3.93 15.48
N ILE A 184 4.85 3.00 14.53
CA ILE A 184 3.91 2.79 13.42
C ILE A 184 2.53 2.45 13.96
N TYR A 185 2.44 1.47 14.86
CA TYR A 185 1.19 1.04 15.47
C TYR A 185 0.46 2.21 16.12
N ARG A 186 1.12 2.98 16.99
CA ARG A 186 0.49 4.10 17.69
C ARG A 186 -0.04 5.16 16.73
N ASN A 187 0.75 5.52 15.72
CA ASN A 187 0.34 6.49 14.71
C ASN A 187 -0.88 5.98 13.92
N MET A 188 -0.80 4.76 13.39
CA MET A 188 -1.89 4.18 12.61
C MET A 188 -3.15 3.96 13.45
N HIS A 189 -3.02 3.51 14.70
CA HIS A 189 -4.15 3.31 15.60
C HIS A 189 -4.87 4.64 15.86
N ASN A 190 -4.13 5.70 16.19
CA ASN A 190 -4.70 7.03 16.38
C ASN A 190 -5.35 7.60 15.11
N THR A 191 -4.77 7.30 13.96
CA THR A 191 -5.23 7.79 12.67
C THR A 191 -6.49 7.08 12.20
N PHE A 192 -6.56 5.74 12.33
CA PHE A 192 -7.59 4.91 11.68
C PHE A 192 -8.55 4.21 12.65
N CYS A 193 -8.16 3.96 13.91
CA CYS A 193 -8.89 3.05 14.80
C CYS A 193 -9.35 3.67 16.12
N SER A 194 -8.86 4.85 16.51
CA SER A 194 -9.30 5.50 17.74
C SER A 194 -10.71 6.10 17.60
N GLY A 195 -11.56 5.82 18.59
CA GLY A 195 -12.95 6.30 18.64
C GLY A 195 -13.79 5.80 17.48
N ASP A 196 -14.66 6.68 16.95
CA ASP A 196 -15.60 6.35 15.87
C ASP A 196 -14.92 5.99 14.55
N LYS A 197 -13.62 6.30 14.40
CA LYS A 197 -12.86 5.96 13.19
C LYS A 197 -12.79 4.45 12.93
N SER A 198 -12.83 3.64 13.99
CA SER A 198 -12.89 2.18 13.90
C SER A 198 -14.18 1.65 13.27
N LEU A 199 -15.25 2.45 13.27
CA LEU A 199 -16.55 2.09 12.70
C LEU A 199 -16.63 2.40 11.20
N ILE A 200 -15.63 3.09 10.64
CA ILE A 200 -15.56 3.39 9.21
C ILE A 200 -15.18 2.08 8.48
N PRO A 201 -16.02 1.57 7.55
CA PRO A 201 -15.78 0.28 6.87
C PRO A 201 -14.41 0.19 6.19
N THR A 202 -13.94 1.29 5.58
CA THR A 202 -12.63 1.32 4.92
C THR A 202 -11.45 1.16 5.89
N ASN A 203 -11.63 1.49 7.17
CA ASN A 203 -10.61 1.31 8.21
C ASN A 203 -10.62 -0.09 8.83
N GLU A 204 -11.66 -0.89 8.63
CA GLU A 204 -11.83 -2.19 9.28
C GLU A 204 -10.62 -3.11 9.04
N LYS A 205 -10.15 -3.19 7.79
CA LYS A 205 -8.98 -4.00 7.43
C LYS A 205 -7.70 -3.53 8.12
N ILE A 206 -7.49 -2.21 8.21
CA ILE A 206 -6.34 -1.63 8.91
C ILE A 206 -6.42 -1.97 10.39
N CYS A 207 -7.57 -1.74 11.02
CA CYS A 207 -7.77 -2.00 12.45
C CYS A 207 -7.65 -3.49 12.79
N SER A 208 -8.06 -4.39 11.89
CA SER A 208 -7.85 -5.82 12.05
C SER A 208 -6.36 -6.20 12.09
N VAL A 209 -5.53 -5.62 11.22
CA VAL A 209 -4.06 -5.79 11.26
C VAL A 209 -3.48 -5.23 12.56
N LEU A 210 -3.88 -4.02 12.96
CA LEU A 210 -3.38 -3.39 14.19
C LEU A 210 -3.77 -4.18 15.43
N SER A 211 -5.00 -4.70 15.50
CA SER A 211 -5.47 -5.56 16.59
C SER A 211 -4.65 -6.85 16.67
N THR A 212 -4.38 -7.48 15.53
CA THR A 212 -3.51 -8.67 15.46
C THR A 212 -2.11 -8.35 15.96
N PHE A 213 -1.52 -7.24 15.50
CA PHE A 213 -0.21 -6.79 15.95
C PHE A 213 -0.21 -6.53 17.46
N ASN A 214 -1.18 -5.80 18.00
CA ASN A 214 -1.29 -5.50 19.42
C ASN A 214 -1.32 -6.78 20.27
N ARG A 215 -2.16 -7.74 19.88
CA ARG A 215 -2.26 -9.04 20.57
C ARG A 215 -0.94 -9.80 20.53
N ILE A 216 -0.33 -9.94 19.35
CA ILE A 216 0.93 -10.68 19.21
C ILE A 216 2.06 -9.99 19.99
N TYR A 217 2.19 -8.68 19.83
CA TYR A 217 3.20 -7.89 20.53
C TYR A 217 3.04 -7.98 22.04
N THR A 218 1.83 -7.80 22.57
CA THR A 218 1.59 -7.78 24.01
C THR A 218 1.72 -9.17 24.62
N ASP A 219 1.00 -10.15 24.07
CA ASP A 219 0.82 -11.46 24.72
C ASP A 219 2.01 -12.40 24.48
N PHE A 220 2.61 -12.36 23.29
CA PHE A 220 3.64 -13.31 22.90
C PHE A 220 5.06 -12.74 23.04
N LEU A 221 5.22 -11.41 23.01
CA LEU A 221 6.54 -10.78 23.06
C LEU A 221 6.77 -9.97 24.34
N PHE A 222 6.03 -8.88 24.53
CA PHE A 222 6.26 -7.91 25.60
C PHE A 222 6.18 -8.54 26.99
N ASN A 223 5.13 -9.34 27.23
CA ASN A 223 4.91 -9.99 28.52
C ASN A 223 5.82 -11.19 28.79
N LYS A 224 6.73 -11.54 27.87
CA LYS A 224 7.52 -12.76 27.98
C LYS A 224 8.89 -12.52 28.61
N GLY A 225 9.15 -13.23 29.71
CA GLY A 225 10.42 -13.14 30.44
C GLY A 225 10.73 -11.70 30.87
N ASP A 226 11.92 -11.22 30.52
CA ASP A 226 12.39 -9.87 30.81
C ASP A 226 12.26 -8.91 29.61
N ILE A 227 11.59 -9.31 28.52
CA ILE A 227 11.48 -8.51 27.28
C ILE A 227 10.80 -7.16 27.50
N LYS A 228 9.85 -7.05 28.44
CA LYS A 228 9.24 -5.77 28.85
C LYS A 228 10.25 -4.68 29.25
N ASN A 229 11.46 -5.09 29.67
CA ASN A 229 12.55 -4.18 30.03
C ASN A 229 13.50 -3.89 28.86
N LYS A 230 13.19 -4.39 27.65
CA LYS A 230 14.04 -4.36 26.44
C LYS A 230 13.35 -3.75 25.23
N ILE A 231 12.02 -3.61 25.24
CA ILE A 231 11.20 -2.99 24.19
C ILE A 231 10.09 -2.11 24.82
N PRO A 232 9.55 -1.13 24.10
CA PRO A 232 8.55 -0.20 24.63
C PRO A 232 7.17 -0.85 24.81
N ASP A 233 6.43 -0.39 25.81
CA ASP A 233 5.01 -0.71 25.97
C ASP A 233 4.19 0.01 24.90
N LEU A 234 3.23 -0.64 24.25
CA LEU A 234 2.35 -0.01 23.25
C LEU A 234 1.56 1.17 23.82
N SER A 235 1.20 1.13 25.11
CA SER A 235 0.41 2.15 25.81
C SER A 235 1.23 3.33 26.35
N SER A 236 2.55 3.19 26.44
CA SER A 236 3.43 4.27 26.92
C SER A 236 3.50 5.43 25.91
N ASN A 237 3.64 6.66 26.39
CA ASN A 237 3.90 7.82 25.54
C ASN A 237 5.38 7.93 25.11
N GLU A 238 6.27 7.08 25.62
CA GLU A 238 7.70 7.13 25.32
C GLU A 238 7.97 6.62 23.91
N SER A 239 8.58 7.47 23.08
CA SER A 239 8.71 7.26 21.65
C SER A 239 9.85 6.33 21.26
N GLU A 240 10.86 6.09 22.11
CA GLU A 240 11.94 5.15 21.85
C GLU A 240 12.75 4.92 23.12
N LYS A 241 13.03 3.65 23.43
CA LYS A 241 13.97 3.29 24.49
C LYS A 241 15.14 2.52 23.88
N HIS A 242 16.33 2.95 24.23
CA HIS A 242 17.58 2.34 23.82
C HIS A 242 18.10 1.47 24.97
N PHE A 243 17.55 0.27 25.08
CA PHE A 243 17.89 -0.63 26.18
C PHE A 243 19.16 -1.42 25.82
N LEU A 244 20.31 -0.72 25.76
CA LEU A 244 21.67 -1.25 25.52
C LEU A 244 22.21 -1.19 24.07
N CYS A 245 21.47 -0.60 23.13
CA CYS A 245 21.93 -0.42 21.75
C CYS A 245 22.45 1.00 21.49
N PRO A 246 23.65 1.17 20.91
CA PRO A 246 24.16 2.48 20.50
C PRO A 246 23.20 3.19 19.53
N LEU A 247 23.16 4.53 19.60
CA LEU A 247 22.47 5.35 18.61
C LEU A 247 23.10 5.14 17.23
N ASP A 248 22.27 5.20 16.19
CA ASP A 248 22.80 5.53 14.88
C ASP A 248 23.36 6.96 14.98
N GLU A 249 24.59 7.20 14.52
CA GLU A 249 25.07 8.58 14.37
C GLU A 249 24.00 9.33 13.58
N PRO A 250 23.58 10.52 14.05
CA PRO A 250 22.58 11.28 13.33
C PRO A 250 23.09 11.51 11.91
N SER A 251 22.32 11.08 10.92
CA SER A 251 22.49 11.59 9.57
C SER A 251 22.43 13.10 9.70
N SER A 252 23.55 13.78 9.47
CA SER A 252 23.72 15.21 9.66
C SER A 252 22.50 16.00 9.16
N GLY A 253 21.74 16.59 10.09
CA GLY A 253 20.68 17.57 9.78
C GLY A 253 19.47 17.54 10.74
N LEU A 254 19.42 18.56 11.61
CA LEU A 254 18.30 19.00 12.50
C LEU A 254 17.95 18.10 13.72
N ASP A 255 17.70 18.59 14.93
CA ASP A 255 17.70 19.95 15.49
C ASP A 255 17.93 19.81 17.02
N LEU A 256 18.95 20.47 17.54
CA LEU A 256 19.45 20.32 18.92
C LEU A 256 19.00 21.53 19.73
N THR A 257 17.68 21.68 19.91
CA THR A 257 17.09 22.85 20.59
C THR A 257 16.19 22.48 21.77
N GLN A 258 16.35 21.28 22.34
CA GLN A 258 15.56 20.85 23.50
C GLN A 258 16.36 20.50 24.76
N ARG A 259 17.67 20.77 24.80
CA ARG A 259 18.51 20.44 25.98
C ARG A 259 19.23 21.61 26.65
N LEU A 260 18.88 22.86 26.37
CA LEU A 260 19.39 24.01 27.12
C LEU A 260 18.26 24.96 27.53
N GLY A 261 17.38 24.50 28.42
CA GLY A 261 16.24 25.29 28.89
C GLY A 261 15.73 24.85 30.26
N ARG A 262 16.62 24.46 31.18
CA ARG A 262 16.26 24.25 32.59
C ARG A 262 17.46 24.43 33.50
N ALA A 263 17.96 25.66 33.58
CA ALA A 263 18.72 26.12 34.73
C ALA A 263 18.53 27.63 34.88
N GLN A 264 18.21 28.04 36.12
CA GLN A 264 18.14 29.40 36.65
C GLN A 264 16.81 30.14 36.52
N GLY A 265 16.08 30.17 37.63
CA GLY A 265 15.18 31.26 37.98
C GLY A 265 15.79 32.10 39.10
N LEU A 266 15.50 33.42 39.09
CA LEU A 266 15.24 34.33 40.22
C LEU A 266 15.46 35.79 39.77
N GLY A 267 14.45 36.66 39.94
CA GLY A 267 14.68 38.12 40.03
C GLY A 267 13.68 39.04 39.31
N GLN A 268 12.62 39.40 40.03
CA GLN A 268 11.92 40.70 40.16
C GLN A 268 11.47 41.60 38.97
N ALA A 269 10.27 42.14 39.21
CA ALA A 269 9.42 43.10 38.51
C ALA A 269 10.05 44.42 38.01
N GLN A 270 9.44 45.01 36.95
CA GLN A 270 8.74 46.32 37.03
C GLN A 270 7.91 46.61 35.75
N GLU A 271 6.72 47.20 35.93
CA GLU A 271 5.85 47.79 34.89
C GLU A 271 6.35 49.16 34.41
N MET A 272 6.08 49.54 33.14
CA MET A 272 5.40 50.81 32.77
C MET A 272 5.21 51.00 31.24
N MET A 273 3.94 51.25 30.88
CA MET A 273 3.34 52.22 29.93
C MET A 273 4.07 52.80 28.68
N SER A 274 3.36 52.65 27.53
CA SER A 274 2.78 53.65 26.60
C SER A 274 3.58 54.69 25.77
N GLU A 275 2.93 55.00 24.62
CA GLU A 275 3.05 56.11 23.64
C GLU A 275 4.06 55.93 22.47
N SER A 276 3.62 55.85 21.20
CA SER A 276 2.98 56.83 20.28
C SER A 276 3.99 57.80 19.61
N GLY A 277 3.89 57.97 18.28
CA GLY A 277 4.47 59.11 17.57
C GLY A 277 5.17 58.83 16.24
N GLN A 278 4.61 59.40 15.16
CA GLN A 278 5.00 59.34 13.75
C GLN A 278 6.09 60.34 13.32
N GLY A 279 6.61 60.13 12.09
CA GLY A 279 7.02 61.19 11.14
C GLY A 279 8.36 60.89 10.46
N HIS A 280 8.63 61.11 9.17
CA HIS A 280 7.95 61.71 8.01
C HIS A 280 8.80 61.34 6.75
N ARG A 281 8.19 61.30 5.53
CA ARG A 281 8.46 62.22 4.39
C ARG A 281 8.20 61.60 2.99
N SER A 282 7.04 62.00 2.43
CA SER A 282 6.69 62.51 1.06
C SER A 282 7.62 62.31 -0.15
N VAL A 283 7.23 62.32 -1.43
CA VAL A 283 5.98 62.49 -2.25
C VAL A 283 6.40 62.25 -3.72
N SER A 284 5.52 61.74 -4.61
CA SER A 284 5.30 62.25 -6.00
C SER A 284 4.14 61.53 -6.71
N VAL A 285 3.39 62.30 -7.49
CA VAL A 285 2.05 62.05 -8.06
C VAL A 285 2.12 61.75 -9.57
N GLY A 286 1.16 60.97 -10.08
CA GLY A 286 0.77 60.91 -11.49
C GLY A 286 -0.48 60.03 -11.71
N ILE A 287 -1.59 60.65 -12.12
CA ILE A 287 -2.95 60.10 -12.31
C ILE A 287 -3.15 59.62 -13.77
N GLU A 288 -3.94 58.55 -13.99
CA GLU A 288 -5.09 58.49 -14.95
C GLU A 288 -5.77 57.09 -14.98
N GLN A 289 -7.10 57.08 -15.16
CA GLN A 289 -8.08 55.96 -15.22
C GLN A 289 -9.18 56.39 -16.25
N PRO A 290 -10.25 55.62 -16.60
CA PRO A 290 -10.43 54.20 -17.00
C PRO A 290 -11.40 54.03 -18.23
N ALA A 291 -11.73 52.80 -18.69
CA ALA A 291 -13.00 52.52 -19.41
C ALA A 291 -13.48 51.02 -19.42
N ASN A 292 -14.59 50.77 -18.72
CA ASN A 292 -15.77 49.86 -18.86
C ASN A 292 -15.77 48.42 -19.46
N PRO A 293 -16.60 47.49 -18.90
CA PRO A 293 -16.91 46.14 -19.43
C PRO A 293 -18.41 45.87 -19.77
N ALA A 294 -18.73 44.82 -20.55
CA ALA A 294 -20.08 44.20 -20.67
C ALA A 294 -20.08 42.82 -21.42
N PRO A 295 -21.13 41.96 -21.26
CA PRO A 295 -21.05 40.48 -21.17
C PRO A 295 -21.79 39.70 -22.28
N LEU A 296 -21.76 38.35 -22.31
CA LEU A 296 -22.68 37.53 -23.14
C LEU A 296 -23.01 36.12 -22.58
N ASN A 297 -24.26 35.72 -22.83
CA ASN A 297 -25.07 34.62 -22.29
C ASN A 297 -24.83 33.24 -22.95
N SER A 298 -25.17 32.16 -22.23
CA SER A 298 -25.14 30.77 -22.70
C SER A 298 -26.55 30.15 -22.74
N THR A 299 -26.90 29.46 -23.83
CA THR A 299 -28.09 28.58 -23.93
C THR A 299 -27.63 27.18 -24.34
N ALA A 300 -28.06 26.20 -23.54
CA ALA A 300 -27.69 24.79 -23.65
C ALA A 300 -28.43 24.09 -24.80
N VAL A 301 -27.72 23.21 -25.51
CA VAL A 301 -28.33 22.21 -26.40
C VAL A 301 -27.71 20.83 -26.14
N VAL A 302 -28.62 19.94 -25.77
CA VAL A 302 -28.65 18.47 -25.81
C VAL A 302 -27.65 17.86 -26.80
N GLY A 303 -26.70 17.07 -26.29
CA GLY A 303 -25.76 16.27 -27.07
C GLY A 303 -26.09 14.78 -27.04
N THR A 304 -26.12 14.18 -28.22
CA THR A 304 -26.51 12.81 -28.55
C THR A 304 -25.51 11.75 -28.07
N MET A 305 -26.06 10.59 -27.68
CA MET A 305 -25.32 9.37 -27.32
C MET A 305 -24.46 8.88 -28.49
N ILE A 306 -23.14 8.77 -28.29
CA ILE A 306 -22.26 8.02 -29.19
C ILE A 306 -22.21 6.57 -28.68
N GLY A 307 -22.76 5.67 -29.51
CA GLY A 307 -22.93 4.25 -29.22
C GLY A 307 -21.62 3.51 -28.99
N ILE A 308 -21.64 2.68 -27.96
CA ILE A 308 -20.66 1.64 -27.65
C ILE A 308 -20.53 0.70 -28.88
N PRO A 309 -19.31 0.32 -29.31
CA PRO A 309 -19.13 -0.64 -30.39
C PRO A 309 -19.76 -2.01 -30.00
N PRO A 310 -20.47 -2.69 -30.91
CA PRO A 310 -21.26 -3.89 -30.62
C PRO A 310 -20.43 -5.13 -30.20
N PHE A 311 -19.11 -5.02 -30.10
CA PHE A 311 -18.24 -6.12 -29.66
C PHE A 311 -18.37 -6.45 -28.16
N LEU A 312 -18.75 -5.50 -27.30
CA LEU A 312 -19.00 -5.78 -25.87
C LEU A 312 -20.20 -6.73 -25.65
N GLY A 313 -21.20 -6.70 -26.52
CA GLY A 313 -22.36 -7.60 -26.45
C GLY A 313 -22.03 -9.05 -26.83
N LEU A 314 -21.00 -9.27 -27.64
CA LEU A 314 -20.59 -10.61 -28.08
C LEU A 314 -19.76 -11.34 -27.01
N ILE A 315 -18.94 -10.62 -26.23
CA ILE A 315 -18.15 -11.22 -25.13
C ILE A 315 -19.03 -11.76 -23.99
N TYR A 316 -20.20 -11.14 -23.77
CA TYR A 316 -21.21 -11.64 -22.82
C TYR A 316 -21.88 -12.94 -23.29
N ARG A 317 -21.98 -13.18 -24.60
CA ARG A 317 -22.69 -14.33 -25.18
C ARG A 317 -21.82 -15.58 -25.35
N PHE A 318 -20.48 -15.44 -25.38
CA PHE A 318 -19.56 -16.55 -25.65
C PHE A 318 -18.60 -16.90 -24.50
N THR A 319 -18.70 -16.22 -23.35
CA THR A 319 -17.99 -16.61 -22.13
C THR A 319 -19.00 -17.30 -21.18
N PRO A 320 -18.75 -18.51 -20.67
CA PRO A 320 -19.71 -19.23 -19.82
C PRO A 320 -19.70 -18.70 -18.38
N ILE A 321 -19.85 -17.38 -18.19
CA ILE A 321 -19.97 -16.74 -16.86
C ILE A 321 -21.45 -16.66 -16.44
N GLY A 322 -22.40 -16.77 -17.38
CA GLY A 322 -23.84 -16.69 -17.10
C GLY A 322 -24.48 -17.95 -16.49
N THR A 323 -23.90 -19.13 -16.69
CA THR A 323 -24.47 -20.41 -16.18
C THR A 323 -24.01 -20.76 -14.76
N MET A 324 -23.00 -20.06 -14.21
CA MET A 324 -22.49 -20.34 -12.87
C MET A 324 -23.36 -19.76 -11.75
N PHE A 325 -24.19 -18.76 -12.03
CA PHE A 325 -25.07 -18.13 -11.04
C PHE A 325 -26.39 -18.88 -10.75
N ARG A 326 -26.56 -20.12 -11.25
CA ARG A 326 -27.81 -20.88 -11.03
C ARG A 326 -27.63 -22.36 -10.68
N SER A 327 -26.56 -22.74 -9.99
CA SER A 327 -26.44 -24.08 -9.38
C SER A 327 -26.71 -24.04 -7.88
N LYS A 328 -27.83 -24.63 -7.44
CA LYS A 328 -28.25 -24.77 -6.05
C LYS A 328 -27.53 -25.96 -5.39
N SER A 329 -26.96 -25.76 -4.20
CA SER A 329 -27.17 -26.69 -3.07
C SER A 329 -26.94 -26.02 -1.71
N LYS A 330 -27.94 -26.15 -0.83
CA LYS A 330 -28.05 -25.64 0.54
C LYS A 330 -26.97 -26.17 1.50
N LYS A 331 -26.72 -25.37 2.56
CA LYS A 331 -26.03 -25.61 3.85
C LYS A 331 -24.52 -25.31 3.93
N SER A 332 -24.20 -24.06 4.32
CA SER A 332 -23.61 -23.74 5.64
C SER A 332 -23.69 -22.23 5.87
N ILE A 333 -23.73 -21.82 7.13
CA ILE A 333 -24.32 -20.59 7.65
C ILE A 333 -23.33 -19.39 7.64
N ASN A 334 -23.84 -18.24 7.14
CA ASN A 334 -23.55 -16.84 7.46
C ASN A 334 -22.12 -16.38 7.81
N VAL A 335 -21.35 -15.89 6.82
CA VAL A 335 -20.33 -14.81 7.02
C VAL A 335 -20.17 -13.85 5.81
N PHE A 336 -20.62 -14.16 4.58
CA PHE A 336 -20.17 -13.42 3.38
C PHE A 336 -21.22 -12.60 2.60
N ASN A 337 -22.31 -12.16 3.21
CA ASN A 337 -23.38 -11.47 2.45
C ASN A 337 -23.13 -9.98 2.16
N ASN A 338 -22.09 -9.34 2.70
CA ASN A 338 -21.94 -7.88 2.56
C ASN A 338 -20.77 -7.42 1.65
N LEU A 339 -19.99 -8.32 1.05
CA LEU A 339 -18.84 -7.93 0.22
C LEU A 339 -19.17 -7.65 -1.25
N ASN A 340 -20.39 -7.95 -1.70
CA ASN A 340 -20.75 -7.90 -3.11
C ASN A 340 -21.33 -6.54 -3.55
N GLU A 341 -21.82 -5.73 -2.61
CA GLU A 341 -22.51 -4.46 -2.91
C GLU A 341 -21.56 -3.25 -2.89
N GLU A 342 -20.43 -3.35 -2.18
CA GLU A 342 -19.47 -2.25 -2.03
C GLU A 342 -18.44 -2.20 -3.18
N ILE A 343 -18.06 -3.35 -3.74
CA ILE A 343 -17.17 -3.43 -4.91
C ILE A 343 -17.86 -2.86 -6.16
N GLU A 344 -19.17 -3.05 -6.28
CA GLU A 344 -19.95 -2.56 -7.43
C GLU A 344 -20.11 -1.03 -7.40
N ASN A 345 -20.15 -0.41 -6.22
CA ASN A 345 -20.34 1.04 -6.07
C ASN A 345 -19.06 1.87 -6.25
N GLU A 346 -17.88 1.34 -5.92
CA GLU A 346 -16.61 2.08 -6.08
C GLU A 346 -16.07 2.09 -7.52
N LEU A 347 -16.55 1.20 -8.41
CA LEU A 347 -16.06 1.10 -9.78
C LEU A 347 -16.67 2.13 -10.76
N PHE A 348 -17.79 2.79 -10.41
CA PHE A 348 -18.54 3.62 -11.35
C PHE A 348 -18.47 5.14 -11.14
N TYR A 349 -17.93 5.66 -10.03
CA TYR A 349 -18.11 7.10 -9.71
C TYR A 349 -16.88 8.03 -9.81
N SER A 350 -15.68 7.57 -10.14
CA SER A 350 -14.51 8.45 -10.20
C SER A 350 -14.10 8.85 -11.62
N ARG A 351 -14.94 9.58 -12.36
CA ARG A 351 -14.49 10.53 -13.42
C ARG A 351 -15.62 11.41 -13.95
N LEU A 352 -15.76 12.63 -13.44
CA LEU A 352 -16.31 13.79 -14.17
C LEU A 352 -15.96 15.10 -13.43
N GLU A 353 -14.79 15.66 -13.73
CA GLU A 353 -14.53 17.10 -13.61
C GLU A 353 -13.68 17.49 -14.83
N LYS A 354 -14.16 18.48 -15.61
CA LYS A 354 -13.48 19.02 -16.80
C LYS A 354 -13.36 20.53 -16.65
N GLU A 355 -12.14 21.05 -16.78
CA GLU A 355 -11.85 22.42 -17.22
C GLU A 355 -11.36 22.45 -18.68
N ASN A 356 -11.54 23.61 -19.31
CA ASN A 356 -11.58 23.91 -20.75
C ASN A 356 -10.22 24.15 -21.43
N LEU A 357 -10.09 23.79 -22.72
CA LEU A 357 -9.21 24.45 -23.69
C LEU A 357 -9.86 24.49 -25.10
N ASN A 358 -9.84 25.67 -25.73
CA ASN A 358 -10.42 26.00 -27.03
C ASN A 358 -9.38 25.94 -28.17
N TYR A 359 -9.73 25.38 -29.33
CA TYR A 359 -9.02 25.59 -30.60
C TYR A 359 -10.03 25.59 -31.76
N ARG A 360 -9.97 26.59 -32.66
CA ARG A 360 -10.87 26.76 -33.83
C ARG A 360 -10.23 26.23 -35.11
N PRO A 361 -11.00 25.60 -36.03
CA PRO A 361 -10.61 25.52 -37.44
C PRO A 361 -11.65 26.14 -38.41
N GLU A 362 -11.12 26.68 -39.51
CA GLU A 362 -11.85 27.21 -40.67
C GLU A 362 -12.60 26.11 -41.45
N ARG A 363 -13.70 26.48 -42.11
CA ARG A 363 -14.57 25.57 -42.88
C ARG A 363 -14.23 25.61 -44.38
N TYR A 364 -14.19 24.44 -45.01
CA TYR A 364 -14.33 24.27 -46.46
C TYR A 364 -15.54 23.38 -46.76
N ASN A 365 -16.28 23.75 -47.80
CA ASN A 365 -17.50 23.06 -48.24
C ASN A 365 -17.18 22.09 -49.39
N VAL A 366 -17.73 20.87 -49.34
CA VAL A 366 -17.68 19.91 -50.45
C VAL A 366 -19.10 19.42 -50.73
N ALA A 367 -19.52 19.50 -52.00
CA ALA A 367 -20.79 18.98 -52.50
C ALA A 367 -20.56 17.65 -53.23
N TYR A 368 -21.53 16.73 -53.14
CA TYR A 368 -21.50 15.44 -53.84
C TYR A 368 -22.39 15.49 -55.09
N GLY A 369 -21.88 14.95 -56.20
CA GLY A 369 -22.63 14.70 -57.44
C GLY A 369 -23.37 13.35 -57.42
N PRO A 370 -24.42 13.18 -58.26
CA PRO A 370 -25.31 12.02 -58.20
C PRO A 370 -24.72 10.79 -58.90
N VAL A 371 -25.24 9.63 -58.48
CA VAL A 371 -24.75 8.25 -58.71
C VAL A 371 -24.90 7.79 -60.15
#